data_AF-A0A183EAW6-F1
#
_entry.id   AF-A0A183EAW6-F1
#
_cell.length_a   1.000
_cell.length_b   1.000
_cell.length_c   1.000
_cell.angle_alpha   90.00
_cell.angle_beta   90.00
_cell.angle_gamma   90.00
#
_symmetry.space_group_name_H-M   'P 1'
#
loop_
_entity.id
_entity.type
_entity.pdbx_description
1 polymer ?
#
loop_
_entity_poly.entity_id
_entity_poly.type
_entity_poly.pdbx_seq_one_letter_code
_entity_poly.pdbx_strand_id
1 'polypeptide(L)'
;MVLCDNTDCGEWFHFPCVQLRAKPKGKWFCPQCRGERSDGSFGDMVLCDNTDCGEWFHFPCVQLRAKPKGKWFCPQCRGERSDVINADLEE
;
A
#
# COMPACT_ATOMS: atom_id res chain seq x y z
N MET A 1 19.71 -21.98 12.44
CA MET A 1 19.38 -20.54 12.56
C MET A 1 19.38 -19.94 11.16
N VAL A 2 18.55 -18.94 10.89
CA VAL A 2 18.46 -18.20 9.63
C VAL A 2 18.86 -16.76 9.90
N LEU A 3 19.63 -16.16 9.00
CA LEU A 3 19.98 -14.74 9.05
C LEU A 3 18.91 -13.93 8.31
N CYS A 4 18.49 -12.79 8.87
CA CYS A 4 17.68 -11.84 8.13
C CYS A 4 18.52 -11.19 7.02
N ASP A 5 18.06 -11.24 5.77
CA ASP A 5 18.74 -10.61 4.63
C ASP A 5 18.54 -9.08 4.57
N ASN A 6 17.89 -8.47 5.57
CA ASN A 6 17.89 -7.02 5.72
C ASN A 6 19.26 -6.55 6.27
N THR A 7 19.99 -5.75 5.48
CA THR A 7 21.34 -5.28 5.79
C THR A 7 21.39 -4.44 7.07
N ASP A 8 20.29 -3.77 7.38
CA ASP A 8 20.14 -2.95 8.58
C ASP A 8 19.63 -3.75 9.79
N CYS A 9 19.23 -5.01 9.59
CA CYS A 9 18.75 -5.89 10.66
C CYS A 9 19.88 -6.83 11.14
N GLY A 10 20.48 -7.62 10.25
CA GLY A 10 21.59 -8.52 10.60
C GLY A 10 21.31 -9.59 11.67
N GLU A 11 20.07 -9.73 12.14
CA GLU A 11 19.71 -10.61 13.25
C GLU A 11 19.56 -12.09 12.86
N TRP A 12 19.90 -12.98 13.79
CA TRP A 12 19.81 -14.43 13.64
C TRP A 12 18.59 -15.02 14.36
N PHE A 13 17.88 -15.92 13.69
CA PHE A 13 16.65 -16.51 14.21
C PHE A 13 16.68 -18.04 14.19
N HIS A 14 16.12 -18.68 15.22
CA HIS A 14 15.90 -20.13 15.21
C HIS A 14 14.77 -20.48 14.23
N PHE A 15 14.95 -21.55 13.45
CA PHE A 15 13.97 -22.00 12.45
C PHE A 15 12.56 -22.22 13.05
N PRO A 16 12.40 -22.93 14.19
CA PRO A 16 11.07 -23.13 14.77
C PRO A 16 10.41 -21.83 15.24
N CYS A 17 11.16 -20.88 15.79
CA CYS A 17 10.65 -19.60 16.28
C CYS A 17 10.09 -18.71 15.17
N VAL A 18 10.59 -18.88 13.94
CA VAL A 18 10.15 -18.13 12.76
C VAL A 18 9.37 -19.00 11.76
N GLN A 19 8.86 -20.14 12.22
CA GLN A 19 8.00 -21.05 11.46
C GLN A 19 8.64 -21.59 10.17
N LEU A 20 9.98 -21.62 10.10
CA LEU A 20 10.70 -22.28 9.02
C LEU A 20 10.89 -23.76 9.34
N ARG A 21 10.49 -24.61 8.40
CA ARG A 21 10.72 -26.07 8.47
C ARG A 21 11.98 -26.50 7.70
N ALA A 22 12.52 -25.63 6.85
CA ALA A 22 13.71 -25.87 6.05
C ALA A 22 14.42 -24.55 5.72
N LYS A 23 15.68 -24.64 5.29
CA LYS A 23 16.44 -23.50 4.81
C LYS A 23 15.75 -22.87 3.58
N PRO A 24 15.50 -21.56 3.57
CA PRO A 24 14.96 -20.86 2.40
C PRO A 24 15.90 -20.99 1.20
N LYS A 25 15.34 -21.12 -0.01
CA LYS A 25 16.11 -21.21 -1.26
C LYS A 25 16.53 -19.83 -1.81
N GLY A 26 16.23 -18.75 -1.10
CA GLY A 26 16.51 -17.38 -1.51
C GLY A 26 16.47 -16.44 -0.31
N LYS A 27 16.36 -15.14 -0.56
CA LYS A 27 16.34 -14.14 0.50
C LYS A 27 15.18 -14.39 1.46
N TRP A 28 15.48 -14.33 2.74
CA TRP A 28 14.53 -14.47 3.82
C TRP A 28 14.62 -13.28 4.76
N PHE A 29 13.45 -12.87 5.25
CA PHE A 29 13.29 -11.68 6.07
C PHE A 29 12.64 -12.06 7.39
N CYS A 30 13.13 -11.50 8.48
CA CYS A 30 12.53 -11.68 9.78
C CYS A 30 11.12 -11.07 9.84
N PRO A 31 10.28 -11.44 10.82
CA PRO A 31 8.94 -10.86 10.97
C PRO A 31 8.91 -9.33 10.99
N GLN A 32 9.95 -8.68 11.52
CA GLN A 32 10.06 -7.21 11.56
C GLN A 32 10.36 -6.65 10.17
N CYS A 33 11.33 -7.22 9.45
CA CYS A 33 11.73 -6.74 8.13
C CYS A 33 10.86 -7.23 6.96
N ARG A 34 9.94 -8.19 7.19
CA ARG A 34 9.06 -8.73 6.14
C ARG A 34 8.15 -7.68 5.49
N GLY A 35 7.98 -6.51 6.10
CA GLY A 35 7.28 -5.35 5.55
C GLY A 35 8.16 -4.13 5.26
N GLU A 36 9.47 -4.17 5.58
CA GLU A 36 10.37 -3.02 5.43
C GLU A 36 11.04 -2.93 4.05
N ARG A 37 10.86 -3.96 3.21
CA ARG A 37 11.18 -3.90 1.79
C ARG A 37 9.91 -3.86 0.95
N SER A 38 9.09 -2.84 1.16
CA SER A 38 8.69 -2.07 -0.02
C SER A 38 9.98 -1.49 -0.56
N ASP A 39 10.49 -2.06 -1.64
CA ASP A 39 11.31 -1.27 -2.55
C ASP A 39 10.66 0.10 -2.69
N GLY A 40 11.44 1.18 -2.77
CA GLY A 40 10.90 2.53 -2.95
C GLY A 40 10.10 2.74 -4.25
N SER A 41 9.63 1.67 -4.91
CA SER A 41 8.51 1.74 -5.81
C SER A 41 7.24 1.70 -4.95
N PHE A 42 6.58 2.85 -4.83
CA PHE A 42 5.28 2.93 -4.16
C PHE A 42 4.15 2.27 -4.99
N GLY A 43 4.44 1.15 -5.66
CA GLY A 43 3.56 0.49 -6.60
C GLY A 43 3.06 1.41 -7.72
N ASP A 44 2.02 0.95 -8.42
CA ASP A 44 1.29 1.77 -9.37
C ASP A 44 0.52 2.89 -8.63
N MET A 45 0.53 4.08 -9.21
CA MET A 45 -0.17 5.27 -8.69
C MET A 45 -1.25 5.74 -9.65
N VAL A 46 -2.34 6.27 -9.09
CA VAL A 46 -3.45 6.89 -9.84
C VAL A 46 -3.64 8.33 -9.36
N LEU A 47 -3.86 9.24 -10.30
CA LEU A 47 -4.24 10.63 -10.02
C LEU A 47 -5.77 10.71 -9.92
N CYS A 48 -6.29 11.42 -8.93
CA CYS A 48 -7.72 11.72 -8.87
C CYS A 48 -8.11 12.70 -9.99
N ASP A 49 -9.11 12.33 -10.81
CA ASP A 49 -9.63 13.17 -11.91
C ASP A 49 -10.55 14.32 -11.45
N ASN A 50 -10.74 14.50 -10.13
CA ASN A 50 -11.43 15.68 -9.60
C ASN A 50 -10.50 16.90 -9.67
N THR A 51 -10.97 17.97 -10.31
CA THR A 51 -10.24 19.23 -10.53
C THR A 51 -9.78 19.87 -9.22
N ASP A 52 -10.54 19.68 -8.14
CA ASP A 52 -10.23 20.29 -6.84
C ASP A 52 -9.38 19.37 -5.92
N CYS A 53 -9.11 18.13 -6.34
CA CYS A 53 -8.31 17.18 -5.56
C CYS A 53 -6.88 17.09 -6.10
N GLY A 54 -6.69 16.65 -7.35
CA GLY A 54 -5.36 16.57 -7.97
C GLY A 54 -4.32 15.72 -7.22
N GLU A 55 -4.73 14.88 -6.26
CA GLU A 55 -3.81 14.08 -5.45
C GLU A 55 -3.51 12.72 -6.06
N TRP A 56 -2.29 12.23 -5.81
CA TRP A 56 -1.82 10.93 -6.23
C TRP A 56 -2.03 9.88 -5.14
N PHE A 57 -2.51 8.71 -5.54
CA PHE A 57 -2.81 7.62 -4.63
C PHE A 57 -2.14 6.32 -5.08
N HIS A 58 -1.55 5.59 -4.15
CA HIS A 58 -1.06 4.23 -4.42
C HIS A 58 -2.24 3.28 -4.61
N PHE A 59 -2.18 2.44 -5.64
CA PHE A 59 -3.19 1.43 -5.92
C PHE A 59 -3.62 0.62 -4.68
N PRO A 60 -2.70 0.02 -3.89
CA PRO A 60 -3.10 -0.75 -2.71
C PRO A 60 -3.78 0.09 -1.63
N CYS A 61 -3.40 1.37 -1.46
CA CYS A 61 -4.02 2.27 -0.49
C CYS A 61 -5.48 2.60 -0.83
N VAL A 62 -5.83 2.59 -2.11
CA VAL A 62 -7.20 2.86 -2.59
C VAL A 62 -7.90 1.61 -3.15
N GLN A 63 -7.39 0.43 -2.80
CA GLN A 63 -7.94 -0.88 -3.19
C GLN A 63 -8.04 -1.09 -4.71
N LEU A 64 -7.20 -0.40 -5.49
CA LEU A 64 -7.00 -0.71 -6.89
C LEU A 64 -6.01 -1.86 -7.04
N ARG A 65 -6.31 -2.75 -7.98
CA ARG A 65 -5.42 -3.86 -8.36
C ARG A 65 -4.84 -3.70 -9.77
N ALA A 66 -5.38 -2.78 -10.54
CA ALA A 66 -4.98 -2.50 -11.92
C ALA A 66 -5.37 -1.07 -12.30
N LYS A 67 -4.75 -0.54 -13.35
CA LYS A 67 -5.02 0.80 -13.87
C LYS A 67 -6.50 0.93 -14.24
N PRO A 68 -7.23 1.93 -13.71
CA PRO A 68 -8.62 2.14 -14.05
C PRO A 68 -8.75 2.49 -15.54
N LYS A 69 -9.82 1.98 -16.18
CA LYS A 69 -10.17 2.34 -17.55
C LYS A 69 -11.11 3.55 -17.51
N GLY A 70 -10.60 4.71 -17.90
CA GLY A 70 -11.35 5.98 -17.85
C GLY A 70 -11.06 6.78 -16.58
N LYS A 71 -11.95 7.72 -16.25
CA LYS A 71 -11.78 8.61 -15.10
C LYS A 71 -11.86 7.84 -13.79
N TRP A 72 -10.99 8.19 -12.84
CA TRP A 72 -10.96 7.62 -11.51
C TRP A 72 -11.01 8.73 -10.45
N PHE A 73 -11.78 8.48 -9.40
CA PHE A 73 -11.97 9.41 -8.29
C PHE A 73 -11.59 8.72 -6.97
N CYS A 74 -10.86 9.45 -6.13
CA CYS A 74 -10.46 8.95 -4.81
C CYS A 74 -11.68 8.71 -3.90
N PRO A 75 -11.55 7.95 -2.79
CA PRO A 75 -12.64 7.66 -1.88
C PRO A 75 -13.38 8.92 -1.37
N GLN A 76 -12.67 10.03 -1.19
CA GLN A 76 -13.27 11.31 -0.79
C GLN A 76 -14.09 11.95 -1.91
N CYS A 77 -13.62 11.87 -3.16
CA CYS A 77 -14.27 12.51 -4.32
C CYS A 77 -15.43 11.68 -4.89
N ARG A 78 -15.36 10.34 -4.83
CA ARG A 78 -16.47 9.49 -5.29
C ARG A 78 -17.65 9.47 -4.32
N GLY A 79 -17.42 9.85 -3.06
CA GLY A 79 -18.40 9.95 -1.99
C GLY A 79 -18.96 8.59 -1.56
N GLU A 80 -19.00 8.34 -0.25
CA GLU A 80 -20.01 7.46 0.33
C GLU A 80 -21.30 8.28 0.43
N ARG A 81 -21.98 8.54 -0.69
CA ARG A 81 -23.16 9.42 -0.68
C ARG A 81 -24.38 8.68 -0.12
N SER A 82 -24.85 9.12 1.04
CA SER A 82 -26.28 9.39 1.21
C SER A 82 -26.43 10.87 1.61
N ASP A 83 -26.67 11.68 0.57
CA ASP A 83 -27.54 12.87 0.53
C ASP A 83 -27.64 13.78 1.76
N VAL A 84 -27.16 15.03 1.63
CA VAL A 84 -28.05 16.20 1.65
C VAL A 84 -27.48 17.26 0.70
N ILE A 85 -28.14 17.42 -0.44
CA ILE A 85 -28.26 18.70 -1.16
C ILE A 85 -29.19 19.60 -0.35
N ASN A 86 -28.76 20.83 -0.04
CA ASN A 86 -29.53 22.09 -0.02
C ASN A 86 -28.57 23.16 0.54
N ALA A 87 -28.14 24.10 -0.30
CA ALA A 87 -28.87 25.32 -0.67
C ALA A 87 -28.63 26.41 0.36
N ASP A 88 -27.72 27.33 0.01
CA ASP A 88 -27.70 28.75 0.39
C ASP A 88 -26.47 29.34 -0.34
N LEU A 89 -26.62 29.62 -1.63
CA LEU A 89 -26.98 30.93 -2.20
C LEU A 89 -25.88 31.98 -1.99
N GLU A 90 -25.45 32.49 -3.13
CA GLU A 90 -24.67 33.71 -3.32
C GLU A 90 -25.25 34.87 -2.50
N GLU A 91 -24.38 35.60 -1.79
CA GLU A 91 -24.28 37.07 -1.81
C GLU A 91 -22.83 37.47 -1.45
#